data_AF-A0A356T968-F1
#
_entry.id   AF-A0A356T968-F1
#
_cell.length_a   1.000
_cell.length_b   1.000
_cell.length_c   1.000
_cell.angle_alpha   90.00
_cell.angle_beta   90.00
_cell.angle_gamma   90.00
#
_symmetry.space_group_name_H-M   'P 1'
#
loop_
_entity.id
_entity.type
_entity.pdbx_description
1 polymer ?
#
loop_
_entity_poly.entity_id
_entity_poly.type
_entity_poly.pdbx_seq_one_letter_code
_entity_poly.pdbx_strand_id
1 'polypeptide(L)'
;DALDALDAGPPDLSGLPIEDLKWADRRLVYLCAAWMAVVDGREDDVEGALLAELRERLDVPLEEATTLREDARMMHVTAPSSMPWYEELAAVISAAASRRP
;
A
#
# COMPACT_ATOMS: atom_id res chain seq x y z
N ASP A 1 6.45 -22.85 9.33
CA ASP A 1 5.93 -21.90 10.33
C ASP A 1 5.76 -20.52 9.72
N ALA A 2 4.58 -19.92 9.85
CA ALA A 2 4.31 -18.56 9.36
C ALA A 2 4.92 -17.47 10.25
N LEU A 3 5.36 -17.85 11.45
CA LEU A 3 6.02 -16.95 12.41
C LEU A 3 7.48 -16.68 12.06
N ASP A 4 8.18 -17.61 11.39
CA ASP A 4 9.57 -17.42 10.96
C ASP A 4 9.71 -16.40 9.82
N ALA A 5 8.62 -16.10 9.09
CA ALA A 5 8.60 -15.08 8.06
C ALA A 5 8.70 -13.65 8.63
N LEU A 6 8.41 -13.46 9.93
CA LEU A 6 8.49 -12.15 10.58
C LEU A 6 9.95 -11.74 10.88
N ASP A 7 10.89 -12.68 10.88
CA ASP A 7 12.33 -12.44 11.13
C ASP A 7 13.16 -12.30 9.82
N ALA A 8 12.53 -12.36 8.65
CA ALA A 8 13.21 -12.40 7.36
C ALA A 8 13.79 -11.04 6.89
N GLY A 9 13.65 -9.98 7.70
CA GLY A 9 13.98 -8.62 7.30
C GLY A 9 13.00 -8.06 6.26
N PRO A 10 13.19 -6.79 5.87
CA PRO A 10 12.33 -6.16 4.87
C PRO A 10 12.42 -6.90 3.52
N PRO A 11 11.31 -6.97 2.76
CA PRO A 11 11.29 -7.67 1.49
C PRO A 11 12.19 -6.96 0.46
N ASP A 12 12.90 -7.75 -0.36
CA ASP A 12 13.60 -7.21 -1.52
C ASP A 12 12.59 -6.86 -2.62
N LEU A 13 12.49 -5.57 -2.94
CA LEU A 13 11.60 -5.08 -3.98
C LEU A 13 12.20 -5.22 -5.39
N SER A 14 13.51 -5.53 -5.50
CA SER A 14 14.26 -5.51 -6.76
C SER A 14 13.68 -6.41 -7.85
N GLY A 15 13.09 -7.55 -7.45
CA GLY A 15 12.49 -8.55 -8.33
C GLY A 15 11.01 -8.37 -8.65
N LEU A 16 10.36 -7.29 -8.20
CA LEU A 16 8.93 -7.08 -8.46
C LEU A 16 8.66 -6.90 -9.97
N PRO A 17 7.76 -7.71 -10.58
CA PRO A 17 7.43 -7.63 -12.00
C PRO A 17 6.48 -6.45 -12.25
N ILE A 18 7.04 -5.26 -12.41
CA ILE A 18 6.28 -3.99 -12.53
C ILE A 18 6.20 -3.46 -13.96
N GLU A 19 6.97 -4.04 -14.88
CA GLU A 19 7.16 -3.56 -16.25
C GLU A 19 5.84 -3.54 -17.05
N ASP A 20 5.02 -4.58 -16.88
CA ASP A 20 3.74 -4.74 -17.58
C ASP A 20 2.55 -4.07 -16.87
N LEU A 21 2.77 -3.45 -15.71
CA LEU A 21 1.70 -2.78 -14.97
C LEU A 21 1.30 -1.48 -15.66
N LYS A 22 0.00 -1.35 -15.93
CA LYS A 22 -0.58 -0.09 -16.40
C LYS A 22 -0.50 0.95 -15.29
N TRP A 23 -0.56 2.22 -15.68
CA TRP A 23 -0.55 3.34 -14.72
C TRP A 23 -1.57 3.20 -13.59
N ALA A 24 -2.81 2.78 -13.90
CA ALA A 24 -3.84 2.55 -12.90
C ALA A 24 -3.48 1.44 -11.90
N ASP A 25 -2.81 0.38 -12.37
CA ASP A 25 -2.42 -0.75 -11.54
C ASP A 25 -1.24 -0.36 -10.65
N ARG A 26 -0.29 0.43 -11.16
CA ARG A 26 0.82 0.99 -10.36
C ARG A 26 0.30 1.85 -9.20
N ARG A 27 -0.69 2.73 -9.45
CA ARG A 27 -1.35 3.52 -8.41
C ARG A 27 -2.05 2.63 -7.37
N LEU A 28 -2.77 1.61 -7.82
CA LEU A 28 -3.48 0.69 -6.93
C LEU A 28 -2.50 -0.09 -6.04
N VAL A 29 -1.41 -0.62 -6.61
CA VAL A 29 -0.37 -1.33 -5.84
C VAL A 29 0.22 -0.40 -4.77
N TYR A 30 0.57 0.83 -5.15
CA TYR A 30 1.11 1.80 -4.21
C TYR A 30 0.11 2.14 -3.09
N LEU A 31 -1.17 2.37 -3.43
CA LEU A 31 -2.23 2.63 -2.45
C LEU A 31 -2.39 1.48 -1.45
N CYS A 32 -2.42 0.24 -1.93
CA CYS A 32 -2.53 -0.93 -1.07
C CYS A 32 -1.31 -1.05 -0.14
N ALA A 33 -0.10 -0.81 -0.64
CA ALA A 33 1.11 -0.81 0.17
C ALA A 33 1.07 0.28 1.25
N ALA A 34 0.68 1.50 0.88
CA ALA A 34 0.50 2.61 1.81
C ALA A 34 -0.57 2.32 2.88
N TRP A 35 -1.65 1.62 2.52
CA TRP A 35 -2.68 1.19 3.46
C TRP A 35 -2.17 0.14 4.45
N MET A 36 -1.39 -0.85 3.98
CA MET A 36 -0.79 -1.85 4.87
C MET A 36 0.16 -1.22 5.89
N ALA A 37 0.96 -0.24 5.47
CA ALA A 37 1.89 0.50 6.34
C ALA A 37 1.22 1.41 7.39
N VAL A 38 -0.11 1.54 7.39
CA VAL A 38 -0.83 2.35 8.39
C VAL A 38 -1.86 1.53 9.16
N VAL A 39 -2.03 0.25 8.85
CA VAL A 39 -3.12 -0.59 9.39
C VAL A 39 -2.97 -0.89 10.89
N ASP A 40 -1.75 -0.82 11.41
CA ASP A 40 -1.46 -0.98 12.83
C ASP A 40 -1.40 0.36 13.58
N GLY A 41 -1.69 1.47 12.87
CA GLY A 41 -1.69 2.83 13.38
C GLY A 41 -0.30 3.44 13.57
N ARG A 42 0.78 2.79 13.11
CA ARG A 42 2.14 3.31 13.19
C ARG A 42 2.89 3.04 11.90
N GLU A 43 3.14 4.10 11.13
CA GLU A 43 4.14 4.03 10.07
C GLU A 43 5.54 4.20 10.69
N ASP A 44 6.40 3.19 10.57
CA ASP A 44 7.79 3.28 11.03
C ASP A 44 8.78 3.74 9.93
N ASP A 45 10.02 4.06 10.32
CA ASP A 45 11.03 4.57 9.39
C ASP A 45 11.39 3.56 8.28
N VAL A 46 11.25 2.26 8.54
CA VAL A 46 11.54 1.18 7.59
C VAL A 46 10.42 1.10 6.55
N GLU A 47 9.17 1.14 7.00
CA GLU A 47 8.00 1.19 6.11
C GLU A 47 8.01 2.44 5.23
N GLY A 48 8.37 3.59 5.80
CA GLY A 48 8.53 4.84 5.06
C GLY A 48 9.60 4.74 3.97
N ALA A 49 10.74 4.10 4.26
CA ALA A 49 11.80 3.86 3.28
C ALA A 49 11.36 2.89 2.17
N LEU A 50 10.68 1.80 2.52
CA LEU A 50 10.14 0.84 1.56
C LEU A 50 9.07 1.47 0.66
N LEU A 51 8.21 2.33 1.19
CA LEU A 51 7.24 3.09 0.39
C LEU A 51 7.94 4.07 -0.57
N ALA A 52 9.01 4.72 -0.13
CA ALA A 52 9.80 5.60 -1.00
C ALA A 52 10.46 4.82 -2.15
N GLU A 53 11.04 3.65 -1.87
CA GLU A 53 11.61 2.76 -2.90
C GLU A 53 10.53 2.25 -3.86
N LEU A 54 9.39 1.78 -3.32
CA LEU A 54 8.28 1.29 -4.12
C LEU A 54 7.71 2.38 -5.04
N ARG A 55 7.61 3.63 -4.55
CA ARG A 55 7.21 4.79 -5.35
C ARG A 55 8.12 4.96 -6.57
N GLU A 56 9.43 4.91 -6.36
CA GLU A 56 10.42 5.07 -7.44
C GLU A 56 10.32 3.94 -8.46
N ARG A 57 10.18 2.70 -7.99
CA ARG A 57 10.01 1.54 -8.86
C ARG A 57 8.75 1.63 -9.70
N LEU A 58 7.63 2.01 -9.09
CA LEU A 58 6.34 2.15 -9.78
C LEU A 58 6.24 3.42 -10.63
N ASP A 59 7.25 4.29 -10.62
CA ASP A 59 7.24 5.59 -11.31
C ASP A 59 6.02 6.44 -10.92
N VAL A 60 5.68 6.43 -9.62
CA VAL A 60 4.57 7.24 -9.09
C VAL A 60 5.11 8.63 -8.72
N PRO A 61 4.56 9.73 -9.29
CA PRO A 61 4.95 11.08 -8.93
C PRO A 61 4.74 11.34 -7.43
N LEU A 62 5.62 12.13 -6.82
CA LEU A 62 5.59 12.40 -5.38
C LEU A 62 4.25 13.00 -4.91
N GLU A 63 3.65 13.88 -5.70
CA GLU A 63 2.35 14.48 -5.40
C GLU A 63 1.25 13.41 -5.35
N GLU A 64 1.17 12.56 -6.38
CA GLU A 64 0.24 11.44 -6.42
C GLU A 64 0.47 10.47 -5.25
N ALA A 65 1.73 10.14 -4.97
CA ALA A 65 2.11 9.28 -3.85
C ALA A 65 1.69 9.88 -2.49
N THR A 66 1.71 11.20 -2.35
CA THR A 66 1.24 11.90 -1.14
C THR A 66 -0.26 11.78 -1.01
N THR A 67 -1.02 12.06 -2.08
CA THR A 67 -2.48 11.90 -2.09
C THR A 67 -2.90 10.45 -1.79
N LEU A 68 -2.24 9.46 -2.39
CA LEU A 68 -2.55 8.05 -2.15
C LEU A 68 -2.26 7.64 -0.70
N ARG A 69 -1.25 8.21 -0.05
CA ARG A 69 -0.97 7.96 1.37
C ARG A 69 -2.01 8.60 2.29
N GLU A 70 -2.50 9.79 1.96
CA GLU A 70 -3.60 10.41 2.69
C GLU A 70 -4.90 9.60 2.53
N ASP A 71 -5.19 9.14 1.32
CA ASP A 71 -6.31 8.26 1.03
C ASP A 71 -6.24 6.96 1.83
N ALA A 72 -5.07 6.32 1.86
CA ALA A 72 -4.82 5.11 2.65
C ALA A 72 -5.13 5.33 4.14
N ARG A 73 -4.65 6.45 4.73
CA ARG A 73 -4.91 6.82 6.13
C ARG A 73 -6.39 7.04 6.38
N MET A 74 -7.07 7.77 5.51
CA MET A 74 -8.51 8.02 5.63
C MET A 74 -9.31 6.73 5.55
N MET A 75 -8.96 5.82 4.64
CA MET A 75 -9.64 4.53 4.50
C MET A 75 -9.52 3.68 5.76
N HIS A 76 -8.32 3.60 6.37
CA HIS A 76 -8.12 2.89 7.63
C HIS A 76 -8.92 3.51 8.78
N VAL A 77 -8.93 4.84 8.94
CA VAL A 77 -9.71 5.53 9.98
C VAL A 77 -11.22 5.29 9.86
N THR A 78 -11.72 5.15 8.62
CA THR A 78 -13.16 4.94 8.37
C THR A 78 -13.60 3.48 8.42
N ALA A 79 -12.66 2.52 8.47
CA ALA A 79 -12.98 1.11 8.52
C ALA A 79 -13.60 0.73 9.89
N PRO A 80 -14.65 -0.11 9.93
CA PRO A 80 -15.21 -0.59 11.20
C PRO A 80 -14.17 -1.43 11.96
N SER A 81 -13.94 -1.15 13.25
CA SER A 81 -12.88 -1.83 14.04
C SER A 81 -13.09 -3.34 14.26
N SER A 82 -14.20 -3.92 13.81
CA SER A 82 -14.52 -5.34 13.86
C SER A 82 -14.35 -6.06 12.53
N MET A 83 -13.97 -5.34 11.46
CA MET A 83 -13.80 -5.91 10.13
C MET A 83 -12.48 -6.70 10.08
N PRO A 84 -12.45 -7.90 9.50
CA PRO A 84 -11.20 -8.59 9.22
C PRO A 84 -10.36 -7.79 8.20
N TRP A 85 -9.04 -7.77 8.37
CA TRP A 85 -8.11 -6.99 7.53
C TRP A 85 -8.28 -7.25 6.01
N TYR A 86 -8.65 -8.46 5.61
CA TYR A 86 -8.84 -8.80 4.19
C TYR A 86 -10.12 -8.19 3.60
N GLU A 87 -11.16 -7.96 4.43
CA GLU A 87 -12.38 -7.28 4.01
C GLU A 87 -12.14 -5.78 3.92
N GLU A 88 -11.33 -5.21 4.82
CA GLU A 88 -10.88 -3.82 4.73
C GLU A 88 -10.05 -3.59 3.45
N LEU A 89 -9.10 -4.47 3.17
CA LEU A 89 -8.31 -4.43 1.94
C LEU A 89 -9.19 -4.56 0.69
N ALA A 90 -10.18 -5.45 0.69
CA ALA A 90 -11.13 -5.57 -0.41
C ALA A 90 -11.96 -4.29 -0.61
N ALA A 91 -12.34 -3.62 0.48
CA ALA A 91 -13.01 -2.33 0.44
C ALA A 91 -12.11 -1.22 -0.14
N VAL A 92 -10.83 -1.18 0.23
CA VAL A 92 -9.82 -0.27 -0.35
C VAL A 92 -9.71 -0.47 -1.86
N ILE A 93 -9.54 -1.72 -2.31
CA ILE A 93 -9.45 -2.06 -3.74
C ILE A 93 -10.72 -1.63 -4.48
N SER A 94 -11.90 -1.90 -3.90
CA SER A 94 -13.19 -1.53 -4.49
C SER A 94 -13.39 -0.01 -4.57
N ALA A 95 -12.99 0.72 -3.53
CA ALA A 95 -13.04 2.17 -3.50
C ALA A 95 -12.10 2.79 -4.54
N ALA A 96 -10.87 2.29 -4.66
CA ALA A 96 -9.90 2.72 -5.65
C ALA A 96 -10.39 2.47 -7.09
N ALA A 97 -10.99 1.30 -7.35
CA ALA A 97 -11.56 0.98 -8.65
C ALA A 97 -12.73 1.90 -9.05
N SER A 98 -13.50 2.36 -8.06
CA SER A 98 -14.66 3.24 -8.26
C SER A 98 -14.28 4.71 -8.52
N ARG A 99 -13.05 5.10 -8.20
CA ARG A 99 -12.51 6.47 -8.37
C ARG A 99 -11.82 6.71 -9.72
N ARG A 100 -11.94 5.79 -10.69
CA ARG A 100 -11.34 5.98 -12.02
C ARG A 100 -11.94 7.23 -12.70
N PRO A 101 -11.10 8.16 -13.22
CA PRO A 101 -11.57 9.25 -14.07
C PRO A 101 -12.12 8.76 -15.39
#